data_AF-A0A7N9CKS0-F1
#
_entry.id   AF-A0A7N9CKS0-F1
#
_cell.length_a   1.000
_cell.length_b   1.000
_cell.length_c   1.000
_cell.angle_alpha   90.00
_cell.angle_beta   90.00
_cell.angle_gamma   90.00
#
_symmetry.space_group_name_H-M   'P 1'
#
loop_
_entity.id
_entity.type
_entity.pdbx_description
1 polymer ?
#
loop_
_entity_poly.entity_id
_entity_poly.type
_entity_poly.pdbx_seq_one_letter_code
_entity_poly.pdbx_strand_id
1 'polypeptide(L)'
;MDLQLQRETEVTSSPALWSGATGLKCQSFPALHFGFLGLALAPAPRGPPPALCPQASVAPLRRAPPRPALPGSVSERPAPAGARPPLIADPAVGAMAGSVLRVARRQLSQHGGSGAPILLRQMFEPVSCTYTYLLGDRESREAVLIDPVLETAPRDAQLIKELGLRLLYAVNTHCHADHITGSGLLRSLLPGCQSVISRLSGAQADLHIEDGDSIRFGRFALETRASPGHTPGCVTFVLNDHSMAFTGDALLIRGCGRTDFQQGCAKTLYHSVHEKIFTLPGDCLIYPAHDYHGFTVSTVEEERTLNPRLTRSCEEFVKIMDNLNLPKPQQIDFAVPANMRCGVQTLTPA
;
A
#
# COMPACT_ATOMS: atom_id res chain seq x y z
N MET A 1 29.50 -50.70 -44.67
CA MET A 1 28.20 -50.89 -45.35
C MET A 1 27.42 -51.91 -44.55
N ASP A 2 26.25 -51.48 -44.06
CA ASP A 2 25.02 -52.23 -43.75
C ASP A 2 25.05 -53.42 -42.75
N LEU A 3 24.36 -53.26 -41.60
CA LEU A 3 22.99 -53.75 -41.27
C LEU A 3 23.00 -55.28 -41.03
N GLN A 4 22.43 -55.88 -39.98
CA GLN A 4 21.25 -55.63 -39.14
C GLN A 4 21.31 -56.68 -37.99
N LEU A 5 20.71 -56.42 -36.80
CA LEU A 5 19.62 -57.24 -36.20
C LEU A 5 19.37 -56.94 -34.70
N GLN A 6 18.09 -57.11 -34.36
CA GLN A 6 17.34 -56.74 -33.16
C GLN A 6 17.65 -57.58 -31.89
N ARG A 7 17.32 -57.05 -30.69
CA ARG A 7 16.26 -57.58 -29.79
C ARG A 7 16.07 -56.76 -28.49
N GLU A 8 14.85 -56.86 -27.99
CA GLU A 8 14.15 -56.13 -26.92
C GLU A 8 14.50 -56.58 -25.49
N THR A 9 14.20 -55.77 -24.46
CA THR A 9 13.13 -56.02 -23.44
C THR A 9 13.06 -54.90 -22.39
N GLU A 10 11.84 -54.43 -22.10
CA GLU A 10 11.44 -53.57 -20.97
C GLU A 10 11.31 -54.38 -19.66
N VAL A 11 11.24 -53.70 -18.50
CA VAL A 11 10.05 -53.66 -17.60
C VAL A 11 10.36 -52.89 -16.28
N THR A 12 9.32 -52.20 -15.84
CA THR A 12 9.03 -51.27 -14.73
C THR A 12 9.11 -51.82 -13.28
N SER A 13 9.22 -50.92 -12.27
CA SER A 13 8.26 -50.75 -11.12
C SER A 13 8.81 -49.92 -9.94
N SER A 14 7.91 -49.26 -9.20
CA SER A 14 8.10 -48.24 -8.14
C SER A 14 8.20 -48.81 -6.68
N PRO A 15 7.81 -48.09 -5.59
CA PRO A 15 8.73 -47.50 -4.59
C PRO A 15 8.54 -48.05 -3.15
N ALA A 16 9.38 -47.63 -2.19
CA ALA A 16 9.15 -47.90 -0.76
C ALA A 16 9.51 -46.71 0.16
N LEU A 17 8.52 -46.37 1.01
CA LEU A 17 8.57 -45.49 2.18
C LEU A 17 9.32 -46.16 3.34
N TRP A 18 9.99 -45.38 4.21
CA TRP A 18 10.25 -45.77 5.60
C TRP A 18 10.24 -44.54 6.53
N SER A 19 9.48 -44.66 7.62
CA SER A 19 9.40 -43.80 8.79
C SER A 19 10.49 -44.14 9.82
N GLY A 20 10.90 -43.20 10.67
CA GLY A 20 11.60 -43.55 11.92
C GLY A 20 12.35 -42.39 12.59
N ALA A 21 11.83 -41.94 13.73
CA ALA A 21 12.48 -40.99 14.64
C ALA A 21 13.60 -41.64 15.46
N THR A 22 14.61 -40.85 15.88
CA THR A 22 15.10 -40.67 17.26
C THR A 22 16.50 -40.04 17.26
N GLY A 23 16.73 -39.13 18.21
CA GLY A 23 17.86 -38.20 18.18
C GLY A 23 19.19 -38.76 18.67
N LEU A 24 20.26 -37.99 18.43
CA LEU A 24 21.52 -38.13 19.13
C LEU A 24 22.31 -36.81 19.13
N LYS A 25 22.49 -36.30 20.36
CA LYS A 25 23.71 -35.76 20.98
C LYS A 25 24.56 -34.75 20.19
N CYS A 26 24.53 -33.51 20.68
CA CYS A 26 25.58 -32.50 20.55
C CYS A 26 26.96 -33.09 20.88
N GLN A 27 27.89 -32.99 19.93
CA GLN A 27 29.32 -33.16 20.16
C GLN A 27 29.96 -31.78 20.27
N SER A 28 30.58 -31.54 21.43
CA SER A 28 31.45 -30.42 21.76
C SER A 28 32.80 -30.54 21.06
N PHE A 29 33.28 -29.44 20.45
CA PHE A 29 34.66 -29.24 20.01
C PHE A 29 35.25 -27.95 20.63
N PRO A 30 36.59 -27.84 20.75
CA PRO A 30 37.24 -27.20 21.89
C PRO A 30 37.44 -25.68 21.76
N ALA A 31 37.53 -25.04 22.92
CA ALA A 31 37.81 -23.64 23.13
C ALA A 31 39.23 -23.25 22.67
N LEU A 32 39.33 -22.23 21.82
CA LEU A 32 40.56 -21.51 21.54
C LEU A 32 40.72 -20.34 22.52
N HIS A 33 41.78 -20.39 23.32
CA HIS A 33 42.25 -19.28 24.15
C HIS A 33 42.82 -18.17 23.26
N PHE A 34 42.25 -16.97 23.35
CA PHE A 34 42.92 -15.73 22.93
C PHE A 34 43.01 -14.77 24.12
N GLY A 35 44.24 -14.30 24.36
CA GLY A 35 44.62 -13.49 25.51
C GLY A 35 43.96 -12.11 25.52
N PHE A 36 43.48 -11.73 26.71
CA PHE A 36 43.03 -10.39 27.04
C PHE A 36 44.24 -9.48 27.26
N LEU A 37 44.42 -8.48 26.40
CA LEU A 37 45.24 -7.30 26.69
C LEU A 37 44.32 -6.24 27.31
N GLY A 38 44.53 -5.93 28.58
CA GLY A 38 43.76 -4.93 29.31
C GLY A 38 44.08 -3.51 28.84
N LEU A 39 43.05 -2.76 28.46
CA LEU A 39 43.09 -1.30 28.40
C LEU A 39 41.99 -0.76 29.32
N ALA A 40 42.40 -0.14 30.42
CA ALA A 40 41.53 0.54 31.36
C ALA A 40 41.04 1.87 30.73
N LEU A 41 39.74 2.00 30.53
CA LEU A 41 39.07 3.25 30.18
C LEU A 41 38.31 3.77 31.41
N ALA A 42 38.62 5.00 31.80
CA ALA A 42 38.06 5.70 32.94
C ALA A 42 36.54 5.98 32.78
N PRO A 43 35.76 6.04 33.87
CA PRO A 43 34.33 6.29 33.80
C PRO A 43 34.03 7.79 33.56
N ALA A 44 33.10 8.06 32.65
CA ALA A 44 32.56 9.40 32.38
C ALA A 44 31.73 9.94 33.57
N PRO A 45 31.73 11.27 33.80
CA PRO A 45 30.99 11.88 34.91
C PRO A 45 29.47 11.86 34.65
N ARG A 46 28.70 11.47 35.67
CA ARG A 46 27.23 11.49 35.68
C ARG A 46 26.75 12.93 35.88
N GLY A 47 25.96 13.44 34.95
CA GLY A 47 25.22 14.69 35.11
C GLY A 47 24.09 14.56 36.15
N PRO A 48 23.61 15.67 36.72
CA PRO A 48 22.57 15.66 37.76
C PRO A 48 21.20 15.30 37.17
N PRO A 49 20.30 14.68 37.96
CA PRO A 49 18.95 14.33 37.52
C PRO A 49 18.05 15.58 37.36
N PRO A 50 17.08 15.56 36.43
CA PRO A 50 16.15 16.67 36.25
C PRO A 50 15.17 16.82 37.43
N ALA A 51 14.83 18.07 37.72
CA ALA A 51 13.96 18.47 38.82
C ALA A 51 12.51 17.97 38.65
N LEU A 52 11.95 17.48 39.75
CA LEU A 52 10.55 17.06 39.90
C LEU A 52 9.60 18.27 39.78
N CYS A 53 8.62 18.18 38.87
CA CYS A 53 7.47 19.08 38.84
C CYS A 53 6.43 18.64 39.90
N PRO A 54 5.80 19.57 40.65
CA PRO A 54 4.88 19.22 41.71
C PRO A 54 3.51 18.76 41.18
N GLN A 55 2.95 17.80 41.90
CA GLN A 55 1.69 17.10 41.62
C GLN A 55 0.49 18.05 41.54
N ALA A 56 -0.32 17.91 40.48
CA ALA A 56 -1.66 18.46 40.42
C ALA A 56 -2.62 17.58 41.24
N SER A 57 -3.26 18.21 42.23
CA SER A 57 -4.32 17.67 43.07
C SER A 57 -5.51 17.17 42.24
N VAL A 58 -5.92 15.92 42.47
CA VAL A 58 -7.11 15.30 41.88
C VAL A 58 -8.34 15.72 42.70
N ALA A 59 -9.25 16.47 42.09
CA ALA A 59 -10.57 16.76 42.65
C ALA A 59 -11.56 15.62 42.33
N PRO A 60 -12.45 15.21 43.25
CA PRO A 60 -13.35 14.08 43.04
C PRO A 60 -14.51 14.41 42.09
N LEU A 61 -14.76 13.47 41.16
CA LEU A 61 -15.90 13.41 40.24
C LEU A 61 -17.24 13.49 41.00
N ARG A 62 -18.02 14.55 40.75
CA ARG A 62 -19.44 14.63 41.14
C ARG A 62 -20.28 13.79 40.17
N ARG A 63 -21.10 12.91 40.74
CA ARG A 63 -22.08 12.05 40.04
C ARG A 63 -23.14 12.91 39.33
N ALA A 64 -23.41 12.58 38.06
CA ALA A 64 -24.52 13.13 37.29
C ALA A 64 -25.87 12.55 37.78
N PRO A 65 -26.96 13.35 37.80
CA PRO A 65 -28.31 12.86 38.12
C PRO A 65 -28.94 12.09 36.94
N PRO A 66 -29.90 11.18 37.20
CA PRO A 66 -30.53 10.34 36.18
C PRO A 66 -31.49 11.12 35.27
N ARG A 67 -31.56 10.69 33.99
CA ARG A 67 -32.49 11.20 32.97
C ARG A 67 -33.95 10.82 33.28
N PRO A 68 -34.94 11.67 32.98
CA PRO A 68 -36.35 11.30 33.06
C PRO A 68 -36.79 10.44 31.87
N ALA A 69 -37.76 9.56 32.13
CA ALA A 69 -38.37 8.60 31.23
C ALA A 69 -39.34 9.23 30.22
N LEU A 70 -39.40 8.65 29.01
CA LEU A 70 -40.41 8.93 27.98
C LEU A 70 -41.74 8.22 28.33
N PRO A 71 -42.91 8.84 28.13
CA PRO A 71 -44.18 8.13 28.13
C PRO A 71 -44.48 7.54 26.74
N GLY A 72 -45.03 6.32 26.76
CA GLY A 72 -45.27 5.47 25.61
C GLY A 72 -46.58 5.70 24.85
N SER A 73 -46.55 5.13 23.64
CA SER A 73 -47.61 4.46 22.86
C SER A 73 -49.08 4.68 23.22
N VAL A 74 -49.85 5.11 22.21
CA VAL A 74 -51.27 4.74 22.04
C VAL A 74 -51.46 4.20 20.62
N SER A 75 -52.16 3.08 20.54
CA SER A 75 -52.57 2.32 19.36
C SER A 75 -53.99 2.70 18.96
N GLU A 76 -54.33 2.74 17.66
CA GLU A 76 -55.53 2.10 17.05
C GLU A 76 -55.72 2.43 15.54
N ARG A 77 -55.46 1.42 14.68
CA ARG A 77 -56.25 0.78 13.57
C ARG A 77 -57.25 1.54 12.62
N PRO A 78 -57.66 0.94 11.46
CA PRO A 78 -57.57 1.56 10.13
C PRO A 78 -58.90 1.82 9.34
N ALA A 79 -58.76 2.58 8.23
CA ALA A 79 -59.45 2.65 6.91
C ALA A 79 -61.01 2.63 6.79
N PRO A 80 -61.57 3.27 5.73
CA PRO A 80 -61.94 2.46 4.55
C PRO A 80 -61.83 3.16 3.17
N ALA A 81 -62.15 2.37 2.14
CA ALA A 81 -61.93 2.54 0.70
C ALA A 81 -63.07 3.22 -0.09
N GLY A 82 -62.76 3.56 -1.35
CA GLY A 82 -63.69 3.87 -2.47
C GLY A 82 -63.10 4.97 -3.38
N ALA A 83 -63.17 4.98 -4.71
CA ALA A 83 -63.73 4.11 -5.75
C ALA A 83 -63.12 4.54 -7.12
N ARG A 84 -63.03 3.61 -8.09
CA ARG A 84 -62.98 3.85 -9.57
C ARG A 84 -64.43 3.80 -10.13
N PRO A 85 -64.81 4.03 -11.43
CA PRO A 85 -64.08 4.09 -12.73
C PRO A 85 -64.64 5.26 -13.65
N PRO A 86 -64.60 5.30 -15.03
CA PRO A 86 -64.17 4.30 -16.02
C PRO A 86 -63.33 4.75 -17.22
N LEU A 87 -62.98 3.70 -17.98
CA LEU A 87 -62.23 3.53 -19.21
C LEU A 87 -62.91 4.13 -20.45
N ILE A 88 -62.10 4.59 -21.40
CA ILE A 88 -62.38 4.56 -22.85
C ILE A 88 -61.08 4.14 -23.57
N ALA A 89 -61.16 3.04 -24.33
CA ALA A 89 -60.22 2.62 -25.40
C ALA A 89 -60.61 3.36 -26.70
N ASP A 90 -59.80 3.57 -27.73
CA ASP A 90 -59.01 2.60 -28.52
C ASP A 90 -58.28 3.42 -29.67
N PRO A 91 -57.75 2.85 -30.77
CA PRO A 91 -56.32 2.51 -30.98
C PRO A 91 -55.66 3.16 -32.21
N ALA A 92 -54.33 3.04 -32.32
CA ALA A 92 -53.54 2.87 -33.56
C ALA A 92 -52.06 2.71 -33.13
N VAL A 93 -51.30 1.70 -33.54
CA VAL A 93 -50.48 1.62 -34.77
C VAL A 93 -49.75 0.26 -34.63
N GLY A 94 -49.78 -0.69 -35.56
CA GLY A 94 -49.33 -0.58 -36.93
C GLY A 94 -47.84 -0.95 -37.03
N ALA A 95 -47.54 -2.23 -37.22
CA ALA A 95 -46.19 -2.76 -37.41
C ALA A 95 -45.49 -2.11 -38.61
N MET A 96 -44.18 -1.82 -38.50
CA MET A 96 -43.25 -1.95 -39.63
C MET A 96 -41.81 -2.21 -39.17
N ALA A 97 -41.19 -3.08 -39.97
CA ALA A 97 -39.85 -3.61 -39.94
C ALA A 97 -38.69 -2.59 -39.90
N GLY A 98 -37.54 -3.09 -39.45
CA GLY A 98 -36.30 -2.91 -40.19
C GLY A 98 -35.44 -1.73 -39.78
N SER A 99 -34.63 -1.92 -38.74
CA SER A 99 -33.38 -1.19 -38.60
C SER A 99 -32.37 -2.04 -37.84
N VAL A 100 -31.50 -2.70 -38.60
CA VAL A 100 -30.26 -3.28 -38.11
C VAL A 100 -29.50 -2.15 -37.41
N LEU A 101 -29.44 -2.20 -36.09
CA LEU A 101 -28.65 -1.28 -35.29
C LEU A 101 -27.18 -1.54 -35.62
N ARG A 102 -26.63 -0.82 -36.60
CA ARG A 102 -25.18 -0.73 -36.79
C ARG A 102 -24.64 -0.07 -35.53
N VAL A 103 -24.13 -0.90 -34.62
CA VAL A 103 -23.23 -0.42 -33.57
C VAL A 103 -22.05 0.19 -34.30
N ALA A 104 -22.06 1.51 -34.43
CA ALA A 104 -20.90 2.26 -34.84
C ALA A 104 -19.81 1.92 -33.83
N ARG A 105 -18.85 1.10 -34.24
CA ARG A 105 -17.57 0.98 -33.55
C ARG A 105 -17.01 2.40 -33.49
N ARG A 106 -17.21 3.10 -32.37
CA ARG A 106 -16.37 4.22 -32.01
C ARG A 106 -14.97 3.65 -31.96
N GLN A 107 -14.19 3.92 -33.00
CA GLN A 107 -12.74 3.86 -32.89
C GLN A 107 -12.41 4.77 -31.71
N LEU A 108 -12.04 4.14 -30.59
CA LEU A 108 -11.28 4.81 -29.54
C LEU A 108 -10.10 5.44 -30.28
N SER A 109 -10.12 6.76 -30.39
CA SER A 109 -8.99 7.49 -30.93
C SER A 109 -7.81 7.18 -30.02
N GLN A 110 -6.96 6.26 -30.46
CA GLN A 110 -5.66 6.06 -29.86
C GLN A 110 -4.97 7.41 -29.92
N HIS A 111 -4.83 8.07 -28.78
CA HIS A 111 -3.86 9.15 -28.65
C HIS A 111 -2.49 8.49 -28.83
N GLY A 112 -2.03 8.52 -30.08
CA GLY A 112 -0.80 7.89 -30.53
C GLY A 112 0.42 8.60 -29.96
N GLY A 113 0.81 8.23 -28.75
CA GLY A 113 2.21 8.26 -28.37
C GLY A 113 2.91 7.12 -29.11
N SER A 114 3.82 7.44 -30.02
CA SER A 114 4.44 6.50 -30.96
C SER A 114 5.44 5.50 -30.35
N GLY A 115 5.28 5.06 -29.11
CA GLY A 115 6.20 4.05 -28.54
C GLY A 115 5.53 3.07 -27.59
N ALA A 116 6.30 2.06 -27.18
CA ALA A 116 5.78 0.89 -26.47
C ALA A 116 5.05 1.22 -25.15
N PRO A 117 3.89 0.61 -24.85
CA PRO A 117 3.16 0.87 -23.62
C PRO A 117 4.02 0.57 -22.39
N ILE A 118 3.82 1.33 -21.31
CA ILE A 118 4.54 1.13 -20.05
C ILE A 118 4.40 -0.33 -19.57
N LEU A 119 5.47 -0.89 -19.02
CA LEU A 119 5.38 -2.14 -18.26
C LEU A 119 4.90 -1.80 -16.86
N LEU A 120 3.79 -2.38 -16.44
CA LEU A 120 3.31 -2.35 -15.06
C LEU A 120 3.15 -3.78 -14.53
N ARG A 121 3.63 -4.03 -13.31
CA ARG A 121 3.29 -5.19 -12.50
C ARG A 121 2.91 -4.72 -11.10
N GLN A 122 1.81 -5.25 -10.60
CA GLN A 122 1.37 -5.09 -9.22
C GLN A 122 1.59 -6.44 -8.53
N MET A 123 2.47 -6.44 -7.54
CA MET A 123 2.73 -7.59 -6.69
C MET A 123 2.08 -7.36 -5.33
N PHE A 124 1.77 -8.44 -4.62
CA PHE A 124 1.10 -8.40 -3.33
C PHE A 124 1.90 -9.19 -2.28
N GLU A 125 2.07 -8.61 -1.11
CA GLU A 125 2.59 -9.29 0.08
C GLU A 125 1.41 -9.56 1.04
N PRO A 126 1.04 -10.84 1.27
CA PRO A 126 -0.24 -11.18 1.90
C PRO A 126 -0.30 -10.94 3.42
N VAL A 127 0.82 -10.80 4.13
CA VAL A 127 0.82 -10.59 5.58
C VAL A 127 0.49 -9.14 5.93
N SER A 128 1.21 -8.20 5.32
CA SER A 128 1.00 -6.75 5.46
C SER A 128 -0.13 -6.22 4.56
N CYS A 129 -0.54 -7.01 3.56
CA CYS A 129 -1.44 -6.62 2.48
C CYS A 129 -0.88 -5.47 1.63
N THR A 130 0.45 -5.41 1.50
CA THR A 130 1.14 -4.39 0.73
C THR A 130 1.12 -4.70 -0.76
N TYR A 131 0.82 -3.69 -1.57
CA TYR A 131 1.09 -3.67 -2.99
C TYR A 131 2.45 -3.05 -3.30
N THR A 132 3.25 -3.78 -4.06
CA THR A 132 4.51 -3.29 -4.64
C THR A 132 4.33 -3.12 -6.15
N TYR A 133 4.74 -1.98 -6.70
CA TYR A 133 4.52 -1.65 -8.12
C TYR A 133 5.83 -1.56 -8.89
N LEU A 134 6.01 -2.42 -9.89
CA LEU A 134 7.13 -2.35 -10.84
C LEU A 134 6.66 -1.64 -12.11
N LEU A 135 7.28 -0.49 -12.38
CA LEU A 135 7.10 0.28 -13.61
C LEU A 135 8.37 0.19 -14.45
N GLY A 136 8.24 0.05 -15.77
CA GLY A 136 9.40 0.02 -16.65
C GLY A 136 9.15 0.53 -18.05
N ASP A 137 10.15 1.21 -18.60
CA ASP A 137 10.21 1.50 -20.02
C ASP A 137 10.65 0.25 -20.78
N ARG A 138 9.79 -0.25 -21.68
CA ARG A 138 10.08 -1.45 -22.47
C ARG A 138 11.19 -1.24 -23.50
N GLU A 139 11.46 -0.01 -23.88
CA GLU A 139 12.49 0.30 -24.88
C GLU A 139 13.85 0.47 -24.19
N SER A 140 13.96 1.40 -23.22
CA SER A 140 15.23 1.65 -22.51
C SER A 140 15.59 0.58 -21.47
N ARG A 141 14.60 -0.23 -21.06
CA ARG A 141 14.69 -1.22 -19.97
C ARG A 141 14.89 -0.63 -18.58
N GLU A 142 14.80 0.68 -18.42
CA GLU A 142 14.89 1.33 -17.12
C GLU A 142 13.59 1.17 -16.33
N ALA A 143 13.71 0.96 -15.03
CA ALA A 143 12.58 0.64 -14.17
C ALA A 143 12.64 1.33 -12.80
N VAL A 144 11.46 1.44 -12.19
CA VAL A 144 11.22 1.91 -10.82
C VAL A 144 10.36 0.89 -10.09
N LEU A 145 10.65 0.68 -8.80
CA LEU A 145 9.87 -0.16 -7.91
C LEU A 145 9.34 0.68 -6.75
N ILE A 146 8.03 0.75 -6.58
CA ILE A 146 7.35 1.53 -5.53
C ILE A 146 6.91 0.60 -4.39
N ASP A 147 7.19 1.00 -3.15
CA ASP A 147 6.85 0.31 -1.90
C ASP A 147 7.29 -1.17 -1.88
N PRO A 148 8.59 -1.48 -2.10
CA PRO A 148 9.09 -2.84 -1.99
C PRO A 148 9.11 -3.31 -0.54
N VAL A 149 8.71 -4.56 -0.30
CA VAL A 149 8.75 -5.22 1.00
C VAL A 149 10.00 -6.10 1.13
N LEU A 150 10.65 -6.09 2.30
CA LEU A 150 11.92 -6.79 2.57
C LEU A 150 11.85 -8.29 2.25
N GLU A 151 10.82 -8.96 2.76
CA GLU A 151 10.59 -10.39 2.61
C GLU A 151 10.45 -10.81 1.14
N THR A 152 9.96 -9.89 0.29
CA THR A 152 9.75 -10.14 -1.13
C THR A 152 10.79 -9.51 -2.04
N ALA A 153 11.78 -8.79 -1.50
CA ALA A 153 12.85 -8.19 -2.30
C ALA A 153 13.62 -9.20 -3.19
N PRO A 154 13.89 -10.45 -2.77
CA PRO A 154 14.47 -11.47 -3.66
C PRO A 154 13.57 -11.83 -4.85
N ARG A 155 12.25 -11.97 -4.63
CA ARG A 155 11.25 -12.19 -5.69
C ARG A 155 11.29 -11.04 -6.69
N ASP A 156 11.30 -9.81 -6.20
CA ASP A 156 11.28 -8.62 -7.04
C ASP A 156 12.55 -8.49 -7.87
N ALA A 157 13.71 -8.74 -7.25
CA ALA A 157 14.99 -8.75 -7.94
C ALA A 157 15.07 -9.83 -9.03
N GLN A 158 14.48 -11.01 -8.79
CA GLN A 158 14.38 -12.07 -9.79
C GLN A 158 13.50 -11.64 -10.97
N LEU A 159 12.29 -11.14 -10.71
CA LEU A 159 11.36 -10.71 -11.76
C LEU A 159 11.96 -9.60 -12.64
N ILE A 160 12.66 -8.63 -12.02
CA ILE A 160 13.35 -7.55 -12.73
C ILE A 160 14.41 -8.12 -13.70
N LYS A 161 15.20 -9.11 -13.27
CA LYS A 161 16.21 -9.79 -14.10
C LYS A 161 15.56 -10.57 -15.25
N GLU A 162 14.50 -11.32 -14.97
CA GLU A 162 13.77 -12.12 -15.97
C GLU A 162 13.12 -11.25 -17.05
N LEU A 163 12.64 -10.07 -16.67
CA LEU A 163 12.08 -9.09 -17.61
C LEU A 163 13.16 -8.27 -18.36
N GLY A 164 14.44 -8.49 -18.05
CA GLY A 164 15.56 -7.78 -18.65
C GLY A 164 15.58 -6.29 -18.32
N LEU A 165 15.12 -5.90 -17.12
CA LEU A 165 15.05 -4.51 -16.67
C LEU A 165 16.27 -4.14 -15.82
N ARG A 166 16.62 -2.85 -15.84
CA ARG A 166 17.57 -2.22 -14.93
C ARG A 166 16.80 -1.34 -13.95
N LEU A 167 16.79 -1.74 -12.68
CA LEU A 167 16.15 -0.97 -11.62
C LEU A 167 17.00 0.25 -11.27
N LEU A 168 16.46 1.44 -11.53
CA LEU A 168 17.08 2.71 -11.16
C LEU A 168 16.76 3.06 -9.71
N TYR A 169 15.49 2.97 -9.36
CA TYR A 169 14.97 3.50 -8.09
C TYR A 169 14.08 2.50 -7.39
N ALA A 170 14.37 2.27 -6.10
CA ALA A 170 13.46 1.64 -5.15
C ALA A 170 12.88 2.74 -4.25
N VAL A 171 11.64 3.12 -4.52
CA VAL A 171 10.99 4.31 -3.98
C VAL A 171 9.96 3.89 -2.93
N ASN A 172 9.83 4.65 -1.83
CA ASN A 172 8.71 4.49 -0.90
C ASN A 172 7.82 5.73 -0.92
N THR A 173 6.50 5.50 -0.90
CA THR A 173 5.49 6.56 -0.78
C THR A 173 5.54 7.24 0.58
N HIS A 174 5.92 6.51 1.63
CA HIS A 174 6.11 7.00 2.98
C HIS A 174 6.95 6.04 3.84
N CYS A 175 7.18 6.39 5.11
CA CYS A 175 7.79 5.48 6.08
C CYS A 175 6.72 4.52 6.61
N HIS A 176 6.71 3.28 6.11
CA HIS A 176 5.70 2.26 6.45
C HIS A 176 5.78 1.83 7.92
N ALA A 177 4.64 1.37 8.47
CA ALA A 177 4.51 0.94 9.87
C ALA A 177 4.08 -0.53 10.04
N ASP A 178 3.76 -1.18 8.94
CA ASP A 178 3.17 -2.51 8.84
C ASP A 178 4.14 -3.55 8.26
N HIS A 179 5.17 -3.09 7.52
CA HIS A 179 6.23 -3.92 6.95
C HIS A 179 7.58 -3.17 6.93
N ILE A 180 8.66 -3.90 6.63
CA ILE A 180 10.00 -3.31 6.48
C ILE A 180 10.30 -3.14 4.99
N THR A 181 10.79 -1.96 4.61
CA THR A 181 11.14 -1.67 3.23
C THR A 181 12.25 -2.59 2.72
N GLY A 182 12.06 -3.13 1.52
CA GLY A 182 13.05 -3.90 0.78
C GLY A 182 14.07 -3.03 0.05
N SER A 183 13.89 -1.70 0.04
CA SER A 183 14.77 -0.76 -0.67
C SER A 183 16.25 -0.90 -0.30
N GLY A 184 16.57 -1.08 0.98
CA GLY A 184 17.94 -1.32 1.45
C GLY A 184 18.58 -2.60 0.90
N LEU A 185 17.82 -3.71 0.90
CA LEU A 185 18.31 -4.99 0.38
C LEU A 185 18.42 -4.97 -1.15
N LEU A 186 17.50 -4.31 -1.85
CA LEU A 186 17.51 -4.18 -3.31
C LEU A 186 18.76 -3.44 -3.82
N ARG A 187 19.26 -2.44 -3.08
CA ARG A 187 20.54 -1.78 -3.38
C ARG A 187 21.71 -2.76 -3.45
N SER A 188 21.70 -3.78 -2.59
CA SER A 188 22.71 -4.85 -2.59
C SER A 188 22.47 -5.90 -3.67
N LEU A 189 21.21 -6.28 -3.91
CA LEU A 189 20.85 -7.32 -4.89
C LEU A 189 20.95 -6.86 -6.35
N LEU A 190 20.77 -5.56 -6.60
CA LEU A 190 20.75 -4.93 -7.91
C LEU A 190 21.68 -3.69 -7.90
N PRO A 191 22.98 -3.88 -8.13
CA PRO A 191 23.95 -2.78 -8.13
C PRO A 191 23.54 -1.66 -9.09
N GLY A 192 23.56 -0.42 -8.60
CA GLY A 192 23.10 0.76 -9.34
C GLY A 192 21.68 1.21 -8.99
N CYS A 193 20.90 0.38 -8.28
CA CYS A 193 19.64 0.83 -7.69
C CYS A 193 19.90 1.83 -6.55
N GLN A 194 19.13 2.92 -6.51
CA GLN A 194 19.14 3.92 -5.44
C GLN A 194 17.83 3.90 -4.66
N SER A 195 17.89 4.00 -3.33
CA SER A 195 16.68 4.19 -2.53
C SER A 195 16.22 5.64 -2.56
N VAL A 196 14.90 5.84 -2.63
CA VAL A 196 14.29 7.18 -2.71
C VAL A 196 13.12 7.28 -1.72
N ILE A 197 13.05 8.38 -0.98
CA ILE A 197 11.92 8.68 -0.09
C ILE A 197 11.75 10.19 0.08
N SER A 198 10.58 10.65 0.50
CA SER A 198 10.33 12.06 0.80
C SER A 198 11.29 12.61 1.85
N ARG A 199 11.80 13.83 1.65
CA ARG A 199 12.61 14.54 2.66
C ARG A 199 11.85 14.72 3.98
N LEU A 200 10.54 14.96 3.91
CA LEU A 200 9.69 15.18 5.08
C LEU A 200 9.42 13.91 5.88
N SER A 201 9.77 12.73 5.37
CA SER A 201 9.71 11.48 6.15
C SER A 201 10.76 11.43 7.26
N GLY A 202 11.85 12.18 7.13
CA GLY A 202 13.02 12.11 8.02
C GLY A 202 13.81 10.79 7.93
N ALA A 203 13.41 9.87 7.06
CA ALA A 203 14.09 8.58 6.88
C ALA A 203 15.36 8.71 6.04
N GLN A 204 16.30 7.80 6.24
CA GLN A 204 17.50 7.68 5.42
C GLN A 204 17.16 7.07 4.05
N ALA A 205 17.78 7.59 2.99
CA ALA A 205 17.75 7.06 1.63
C ALA A 205 18.96 7.60 0.85
N ASP A 206 19.24 7.04 -0.33
CA ASP A 206 20.28 7.60 -1.22
C ASP A 206 19.85 8.97 -1.79
N LEU A 207 18.56 9.13 -2.09
CA LEU A 207 17.96 10.34 -2.63
C LEU A 207 16.71 10.75 -1.85
N HIS A 208 16.52 12.06 -1.68
CA HIS A 208 15.34 12.65 -1.06
C HIS A 208 14.59 13.55 -2.04
N ILE A 209 13.26 13.40 -2.04
CA ILE A 209 12.35 14.13 -2.93
C ILE A 209 11.38 15.04 -2.16
N GLU A 210 10.86 16.05 -2.85
CA GLU A 210 9.85 17.01 -2.40
C GLU A 210 8.70 17.15 -3.41
N ASP A 211 7.68 17.96 -3.08
CA ASP A 211 6.58 18.28 -3.99
C ASP A 211 7.12 18.91 -5.29
N GLY A 212 6.69 18.41 -6.43
CA GLY A 212 7.11 18.86 -7.76
C GLY A 212 8.35 18.15 -8.33
N ASP A 213 9.08 17.35 -7.54
CA ASP A 213 10.20 16.57 -8.05
C ASP A 213 9.74 15.47 -9.03
N SER A 214 10.64 15.09 -9.95
CA SER A 214 10.34 14.12 -11.01
C SER A 214 11.32 12.94 -11.03
N ILE A 215 10.81 11.72 -10.90
CA ILE A 215 11.59 10.47 -10.97
C ILE A 215 11.49 9.92 -12.40
N ARG A 216 12.55 10.05 -13.19
CA ARG A 216 12.56 9.65 -14.61
C ARG A 216 13.10 8.24 -14.79
N PHE A 217 12.51 7.48 -15.72
CA PHE A 217 12.98 6.16 -16.13
C PHE A 217 12.60 5.94 -17.60
N GLY A 218 13.60 5.91 -18.48
CA GLY A 218 13.39 5.98 -19.92
C GLY A 218 12.64 7.25 -20.31
N ARG A 219 11.58 7.10 -21.10
CA ARG A 219 10.71 8.19 -21.53
C ARG A 219 9.58 8.53 -20.55
N PHE A 220 9.45 7.77 -19.47
CA PHE A 220 8.42 7.98 -18.44
C PHE A 220 8.97 8.76 -17.25
N ALA A 221 8.08 9.40 -16.51
CA ALA A 221 8.41 10.05 -15.26
C ALA A 221 7.26 9.96 -14.26
N LEU A 222 7.61 9.89 -12.97
CA LEU A 222 6.67 10.07 -11.86
C LEU A 222 6.83 11.49 -11.30
N GLU A 223 5.78 12.29 -11.37
CA GLU A 223 5.65 13.55 -10.62
C GLU A 223 5.37 13.23 -9.15
N THR A 224 6.10 13.88 -8.26
CA THR A 224 5.92 13.75 -6.81
C THR A 224 4.93 14.81 -6.34
N ARG A 225 3.79 14.39 -5.81
CA ARG A 225 2.86 15.28 -5.11
C ARG A 225 2.92 15.00 -3.62
N ALA A 226 3.29 15.99 -2.82
CA ALA A 226 3.21 15.88 -1.37
C ALA A 226 1.74 15.72 -0.96
N SER A 227 1.44 14.59 -0.33
CA SER A 227 0.09 14.24 0.13
C SER A 227 0.14 13.81 1.61
N PRO A 228 0.67 14.66 2.52
CA PRO A 228 0.81 14.32 3.93
C PRO A 228 -0.55 14.14 4.61
N GLY A 229 -0.55 13.44 5.73
CA GLY A 229 -1.73 13.29 6.58
C GLY A 229 -1.80 11.94 7.25
N HIS A 230 -1.55 10.85 6.52
CA HIS A 230 -1.26 9.55 7.14
C HIS A 230 0.06 9.63 7.93
N THR A 231 1.10 10.17 7.28
CA THR A 231 2.35 10.63 7.90
C THR A 231 2.71 12.00 7.31
N PRO A 232 3.61 12.80 7.92
CA PRO A 232 4.11 14.05 7.31
C PRO A 232 4.93 13.82 6.04
N GLY A 233 5.48 12.61 5.85
CA GLY A 233 6.33 12.25 4.72
C GLY A 233 5.60 11.63 3.53
N CYS A 234 4.28 11.46 3.58
CA CYS A 234 3.53 10.83 2.50
C CYS A 234 3.59 11.64 1.20
N VAL A 235 3.87 10.94 0.10
CA VAL A 235 3.78 11.46 -1.26
C VAL A 235 2.93 10.53 -2.14
N THR A 236 2.30 11.11 -3.15
CA THR A 236 1.65 10.39 -4.24
C THR A 236 2.52 10.53 -5.49
N PHE A 237 2.79 9.41 -6.16
CA PHE A 237 3.50 9.41 -7.45
C PHE A 237 2.51 9.40 -8.60
N VAL A 238 2.55 10.40 -9.47
CA VAL A 238 1.66 10.51 -10.62
C VAL A 238 2.45 10.29 -11.90
N LEU A 239 2.02 9.36 -12.75
CA LEU A 239 2.67 9.15 -14.05
C LEU A 239 2.52 10.40 -14.92
N ASN A 240 3.53 10.74 -15.72
CA ASN A 240 3.60 11.99 -16.48
C ASN A 240 2.49 12.21 -17.52
N ASP A 241 1.71 11.19 -17.86
CA ASP A 241 0.52 11.29 -18.71
C ASP A 241 -0.80 11.38 -17.90
N HIS A 242 -0.69 11.44 -16.57
CA HIS A 242 -1.76 11.46 -15.59
C HIS A 242 -2.71 10.26 -15.65
N SER A 243 -2.31 9.14 -16.27
CA SER A 243 -3.15 7.94 -16.35
C SER A 243 -3.16 7.11 -15.07
N MET A 244 -2.16 7.27 -14.19
CA MET A 244 -1.99 6.47 -12.96
C MET A 244 -1.45 7.33 -11.82
N ALA A 245 -1.96 7.11 -10.62
CA ALA A 245 -1.45 7.67 -9.37
C ALA A 245 -1.24 6.58 -8.32
N PHE A 246 -0.05 6.54 -7.73
CA PHE A 246 0.33 5.62 -6.66
C PHE A 246 0.24 6.38 -5.33
N THR A 247 -0.84 6.15 -4.59
CA THR A 247 -1.31 7.06 -3.54
C THR A 247 -0.79 6.75 -2.14
N GLY A 248 0.06 5.74 -2.01
CA GLY A 248 0.49 5.22 -0.72
C GLY A 248 -0.73 4.93 0.16
N ASP A 249 -0.66 5.36 1.41
CA ASP A 249 -1.77 5.30 2.36
C ASP A 249 -2.55 6.62 2.49
N ALA A 250 -2.29 7.60 1.63
CA ALA A 250 -3.09 8.82 1.63
C ALA A 250 -4.54 8.53 1.14
N LEU A 251 -4.67 7.77 0.07
CA LEU A 251 -5.95 7.31 -0.47
C LEU A 251 -5.89 5.80 -0.68
N LEU A 252 -6.86 5.09 -0.09
CA LEU A 252 -7.09 3.66 -0.30
C LEU A 252 -8.38 3.46 -1.09
N ILE A 253 -8.59 2.28 -1.66
CA ILE A 253 -9.83 1.96 -2.37
C ILE A 253 -10.99 1.99 -1.37
N ARG A 254 -11.95 2.89 -1.59
CA ARG A 254 -13.08 3.17 -0.68
C ARG A 254 -12.66 3.46 0.78
N GLY A 255 -11.46 3.99 0.97
CA GLY A 255 -10.92 4.28 2.29
C GLY A 255 -9.78 5.30 2.26
N CYS A 256 -9.07 5.37 3.37
CA CYS A 256 -7.83 6.13 3.52
C CYS A 256 -7.04 5.53 4.69
N GLY A 257 -5.73 5.79 4.72
CA GLY A 257 -4.88 5.43 5.86
C GLY A 257 -5.36 6.09 7.16
N ARG A 258 -4.97 5.47 8.28
CA ARG A 258 -5.21 6.02 9.62
C ARG A 258 -4.39 7.29 9.85
N THR A 259 -4.73 8.11 10.83
CA THR A 259 -4.05 9.42 11.06
C THR A 259 -3.70 9.68 12.53
N ASP A 260 -3.72 8.65 13.36
CA ASP A 260 -3.53 8.71 14.82
C ASP A 260 -2.12 8.26 15.28
N PHE A 261 -1.26 7.84 14.34
CA PHE A 261 0.14 7.48 14.56
C PHE A 261 1.06 8.27 13.63
N GLN A 262 2.39 8.17 13.83
CA GLN A 262 3.42 8.75 12.95
C GLN A 262 3.20 10.24 12.62
N GLN A 263 2.77 11.01 13.62
CA GLN A 263 2.46 12.45 13.48
C GLN A 263 1.39 12.74 12.41
N GLY A 264 0.49 11.77 12.17
CA GLY A 264 -0.65 11.92 11.27
C GLY A 264 -1.62 13.01 11.70
N CYS A 265 -2.38 13.50 10.73
CA CYS A 265 -3.39 14.54 10.93
C CYS A 265 -4.53 14.35 9.91
N ALA A 266 -5.74 14.04 10.40
CA ALA A 266 -6.92 13.84 9.56
C ALA A 266 -7.24 15.08 8.71
N LYS A 267 -7.16 16.28 9.29
CA LYS A 267 -7.42 17.51 8.55
C LYS A 267 -6.41 17.69 7.41
N THR A 268 -5.12 17.46 7.66
CA THR A 268 -4.08 17.53 6.62
C THR A 268 -4.34 16.48 5.53
N LEU A 269 -4.70 15.25 5.92
CA LEU A 269 -5.00 14.18 4.97
C LEU A 269 -6.16 14.57 4.03
N TYR A 270 -7.24 15.12 4.58
CA TYR A 270 -8.39 15.57 3.81
C TYR A 270 -7.98 16.58 2.73
N HIS A 271 -7.24 17.63 3.13
CA HIS A 271 -6.75 18.66 2.21
C HIS A 271 -5.81 18.06 1.15
N SER A 272 -4.86 17.23 1.56
CA SER A 272 -3.95 16.53 0.63
C SER A 272 -4.69 15.77 -0.45
N VAL A 273 -5.67 14.94 -0.09
CA VAL A 273 -6.43 14.15 -1.07
C VAL A 273 -7.23 15.06 -2.00
N HIS A 274 -7.95 16.05 -1.45
CA HIS A 274 -8.80 16.94 -2.25
C HIS A 274 -8.01 17.84 -3.19
N GLU A 275 -6.85 18.34 -2.76
CA GLU A 275 -6.06 19.33 -3.52
C GLU A 275 -5.08 18.66 -4.48
N LYS A 276 -4.56 17.48 -4.15
CA LYS A 276 -3.47 16.83 -4.92
C LYS A 276 -3.92 15.61 -5.73
N ILE A 277 -4.94 14.88 -5.27
CA ILE A 277 -5.38 13.62 -5.90
C ILE A 277 -6.72 13.83 -6.64
N PHE A 278 -7.73 14.41 -6.00
CA PHE A 278 -9.05 14.61 -6.63
C PHE A 278 -9.07 15.67 -7.75
N THR A 279 -7.98 16.43 -7.89
CA THR A 279 -7.71 17.36 -8.99
C THR A 279 -7.17 16.69 -10.25
N LEU A 280 -6.82 15.40 -10.19
CA LEU A 280 -6.42 14.60 -11.37
C LEU A 280 -7.63 14.28 -12.28
N PRO A 281 -7.38 13.87 -13.54
CA PRO A 281 -8.43 13.39 -14.43
C PRO A 281 -9.25 12.26 -13.78
N GLY A 282 -10.56 12.24 -14.00
CA GLY A 282 -11.45 11.26 -13.36
C GLY A 282 -11.14 9.81 -13.73
N ASP A 283 -10.59 9.57 -14.90
CA ASP A 283 -10.14 8.26 -15.41
C ASP A 283 -8.72 7.87 -14.95
N CYS A 284 -8.02 8.73 -14.20
CA CYS A 284 -6.73 8.39 -13.59
C CYS A 284 -6.91 7.23 -12.61
N LEU A 285 -6.14 6.16 -12.82
CA LEU A 285 -6.16 4.98 -11.97
C LEU A 285 -5.53 5.27 -10.61
N ILE A 286 -6.16 4.76 -9.55
CA ILE A 286 -5.66 4.85 -8.17
C ILE A 286 -5.08 3.49 -7.77
N TYR A 287 -3.79 3.49 -7.46
CA TYR A 287 -3.02 2.35 -6.98
C TYR A 287 -2.56 2.61 -5.54
N PRO A 288 -3.24 2.07 -4.52
CA PRO A 288 -2.89 2.30 -3.12
C PRO A 288 -1.68 1.48 -2.67
N ALA A 289 -1.06 1.80 -1.55
CA ALA A 289 -0.06 0.90 -0.95
C ALA A 289 -0.69 -0.35 -0.33
N HIS A 290 -1.96 -0.29 0.11
CA HIS A 290 -2.63 -1.41 0.77
C HIS A 290 -4.06 -1.60 0.29
N ASP A 291 -4.54 -2.84 0.35
CA ASP A 291 -5.96 -3.17 0.30
C ASP A 291 -6.25 -4.41 1.17
N TYR A 292 -7.34 -4.35 1.93
CA TYR A 292 -7.72 -5.40 2.89
C TYR A 292 -8.98 -6.18 2.48
N HIS A 293 -9.44 -5.97 1.25
CA HIS A 293 -10.72 -6.47 0.73
C HIS A 293 -10.60 -7.20 -0.63
N GLY A 294 -9.39 -7.30 -1.18
CA GLY A 294 -9.09 -7.97 -2.45
C GLY A 294 -9.24 -7.07 -3.68
N PHE A 295 -9.36 -5.75 -3.51
CA PHE A 295 -9.40 -4.81 -4.63
C PHE A 295 -8.00 -4.38 -5.03
N THR A 296 -7.76 -4.28 -6.33
CA THR A 296 -6.41 -4.01 -6.87
C THR A 296 -6.25 -2.61 -7.45
N VAL A 297 -7.34 -1.95 -7.85
CA VAL A 297 -7.32 -0.62 -8.48
C VAL A 297 -8.68 0.07 -8.33
N SER A 298 -8.68 1.41 -8.30
CA SER A 298 -9.89 2.24 -8.48
C SER A 298 -9.57 3.41 -9.42
N THR A 299 -10.43 4.43 -9.46
CA THR A 299 -10.21 5.66 -10.24
C THR A 299 -10.46 6.89 -9.38
N VAL A 300 -9.91 8.03 -9.80
CA VAL A 300 -10.18 9.31 -9.16
C VAL A 300 -11.68 9.61 -9.13
N GLU A 301 -12.40 9.35 -10.23
CA GLU A 301 -13.85 9.57 -10.33
C GLU A 301 -14.62 8.70 -9.34
N GLU A 302 -14.26 7.42 -9.24
CA GLU A 302 -14.88 6.53 -8.27
C GLU A 302 -14.64 7.00 -6.84
N GLU A 303 -13.41 7.36 -6.47
CA GLU A 303 -13.09 7.74 -5.09
C GLU A 303 -13.70 9.09 -4.69
N ARG A 304 -13.65 10.11 -5.57
CA ARG A 304 -14.28 11.41 -5.27
C ARG A 304 -15.81 11.38 -5.25
N THR A 305 -16.41 10.29 -5.73
CA THR A 305 -17.87 10.09 -5.75
C THR A 305 -18.34 9.10 -4.68
N LEU A 306 -17.56 8.06 -4.41
CA LEU A 306 -18.00 6.88 -3.65
C LEU A 306 -17.19 6.62 -2.37
N ASN A 307 -16.07 7.30 -2.13
CA ASN A 307 -15.30 7.09 -0.91
C ASN A 307 -16.13 7.48 0.33
N PRO A 308 -16.45 6.55 1.23
CA PRO A 308 -17.41 6.78 2.31
C PRO A 308 -16.94 7.82 3.34
N ARG A 309 -15.63 8.10 3.39
CA ARG A 309 -15.01 9.07 4.30
C ARG A 309 -14.70 10.38 3.59
N LEU A 310 -13.97 10.33 2.48
CA LEU A 310 -13.40 11.51 1.82
C LEU A 310 -14.41 12.32 0.99
N THR A 311 -15.61 11.79 0.74
CA THR A 311 -16.74 12.54 0.15
C THR A 311 -17.53 13.36 1.18
N ARG A 312 -17.25 13.19 2.47
CA ARG A 312 -17.84 13.99 3.55
C ARG A 312 -17.19 15.38 3.61
N SER A 313 -17.81 16.28 4.37
CA SER A 313 -17.15 17.54 4.71
C SER A 313 -15.87 17.27 5.55
N CYS A 314 -14.91 18.20 5.52
CA CYS A 314 -13.68 18.07 6.31
C CYS A 314 -13.97 17.84 7.81
N GLU A 315 -14.98 18.51 8.37
CA GLU A 315 -15.35 18.38 9.78
C GLU A 315 -15.89 16.98 10.10
N GLU A 316 -16.78 16.45 9.25
CA GLU A 316 -17.30 15.09 9.39
C GLU A 316 -16.20 14.04 9.21
N PHE A 317 -15.30 14.24 8.25
CA PHE A 317 -14.15 13.36 8.03
C PHE A 317 -13.27 13.27 9.29
N VAL A 318 -12.87 14.42 9.86
CA VAL A 318 -12.05 14.44 11.09
C VAL A 318 -12.78 13.72 12.24
N LYS A 319 -14.08 14.00 12.44
CA LYS A 319 -14.88 13.30 13.45
C LYS A 319 -14.91 11.79 13.22
N ILE A 320 -15.05 11.32 11.99
CA ILE A 320 -15.02 9.88 11.67
C ILE A 320 -13.66 9.29 12.02
N MET A 321 -12.57 9.92 11.58
CA MET A 321 -11.21 9.42 11.77
C MET A 321 -10.83 9.33 13.26
N ASP A 322 -11.18 10.34 14.06
CA ASP A 322 -10.92 10.37 15.51
C ASP A 322 -11.69 9.28 16.28
N ASN A 323 -12.76 8.72 15.71
CA ASN A 323 -13.63 7.73 16.35
C ASN A 323 -13.45 6.30 15.83
N LEU A 324 -12.45 6.03 14.98
CA LEU A 324 -12.21 4.68 14.44
C LEU A 324 -11.76 3.67 15.50
N ASN A 325 -11.14 4.12 16.61
CA ASN A 325 -10.71 3.28 17.75
C ASN A 325 -9.95 2.00 17.33
N LEU A 326 -9.05 2.12 16.35
CA LEU A 326 -8.28 0.99 15.83
C LEU A 326 -7.15 0.59 16.79
N PRO A 327 -6.83 -0.72 16.91
CA PRO A 327 -5.69 -1.14 17.70
C PRO A 327 -4.38 -0.54 17.16
N LYS A 328 -3.37 -0.44 18.02
CA LYS A 328 -2.01 -0.07 17.61
C LYS A 328 -1.54 -1.04 16.51
N PRO A 329 -0.93 -0.57 15.40
CA PRO A 329 -0.43 -1.46 14.36
C PRO A 329 0.61 -2.43 14.93
N GLN A 330 0.54 -3.70 14.53
CA GLN A 330 1.30 -4.78 15.16
C GLN A 330 2.81 -4.63 14.99
N GLN A 331 3.28 -4.13 13.84
CA GLN A 331 4.70 -4.02 13.52
C GLN A 331 5.30 -2.63 13.74
N ILE A 332 4.53 -1.62 14.15
CA ILE A 332 4.99 -0.22 14.14
C ILE A 332 6.27 0.01 14.96
N ASP A 333 6.42 -0.70 16.08
CA ASP A 333 7.58 -0.57 16.98
C ASP A 333 8.87 -1.13 16.37
N PHE A 334 8.77 -1.92 15.31
CA PHE A 334 9.90 -2.54 14.61
C PHE A 334 10.09 -1.98 13.20
N ALA A 335 8.99 -1.90 12.45
CA ALA A 335 8.95 -1.40 11.08
C ALA A 335 9.42 0.06 11.00
N VAL A 336 8.87 0.96 11.81
CA VAL A 336 9.24 2.39 11.72
C VAL A 336 10.73 2.59 12.02
N PRO A 337 11.32 2.09 13.11
CA PRO A 337 12.76 2.23 13.33
C PRO A 337 13.62 1.65 12.20
N ALA A 338 13.25 0.50 11.62
CA ALA A 338 13.98 -0.09 10.50
C ALA A 338 13.85 0.77 9.23
N ASN A 339 12.66 1.25 8.93
CA ASN A 339 12.35 2.05 7.75
C ASN A 339 12.99 3.44 7.80
N MET A 340 13.11 4.03 9.00
CA MET A 340 13.90 5.25 9.20
C MET A 340 15.38 5.10 8.83
N ARG A 341 15.87 3.86 8.74
CA ARG A 341 17.24 3.51 8.33
C ARG A 341 17.27 2.71 7.01
N CYS A 342 16.33 2.98 6.10
CA CYS A 342 16.27 2.33 4.78
C CYS A 342 16.19 0.79 4.87
N GLY A 343 15.51 0.24 5.88
CA GLY A 343 15.35 -1.20 6.09
C GLY A 343 16.52 -1.87 6.81
N VAL A 344 17.56 -1.12 7.21
CA VAL A 344 18.68 -1.67 7.98
C VAL A 344 18.24 -1.98 9.42
N GLN A 345 18.29 -3.27 9.75
CA GLN A 345 18.06 -3.78 11.08
C GLN A 345 19.40 -4.07 11.76
N THR A 346 19.54 -3.69 13.04
CA THR A 346 20.53 -4.33 13.89
C THR A 346 20.14 -5.81 13.98
N LEU A 347 21.04 -6.70 13.57
CA LEU A 347 20.93 -8.12 13.90
C LEU A 347 21.00 -8.20 15.43
N THR A 348 19.85 -8.21 16.11
CA THR A 348 19.81 -8.66 17.50
C THR A 348 19.97 -10.17 17.42
N PRO A 349 21.07 -10.77 17.92
CA PRO A 349 21.16 -12.22 17.99
C PRO A 349 19.97 -12.73 18.82
N ALA A 350 19.24 -13.70 18.27
CA ALA A 350 18.14 -14.37 18.95
C ALA A 350 18.59 -15.10 20.21
#